data_AF-A0A5C7MPY4-F1
#
_entry.id   AF-A0A5C7MPY4-F1
#
_cell.length_a   1.000
_cell.length_b   1.000
_cell.length_c   1.000
_cell.angle_alpha   90.00
_cell.angle_beta   90.00
_cell.angle_gamma   90.00
#
_symmetry.space_group_name_H-M   'P 1'
#
loop_
_entity.id
_entity.type
_entity.pdbx_description
1 polymer ?
#
loop_
_entity_poly.entity_id
_entity_poly.type
_entity_poly.pdbx_seq_one_letter_code
_entity_poly.pdbx_strand_id
1 'polypeptide(L)'
;RKAYEGFTYSHASILYNTLPLKQVERVVSVGIRDFCEQENEVLVAEGDRVRVVRSADVRRQQYEGITWREQCDAIIDALPEKVHITFDIDGLDPTLCPNTGTPVPGGFQFEEATYLLSRLAAKRIVIGFDLVEVSPGKDEWDANVGARLLFHLCGVLAKR
;
A
#
# COMPACT_ATOMS: atom_id res chain seq x y z
N ARG A 1 -1.34 10.14 10.89
CA ARG A 1 -1.56 11.13 11.99
C ARG A 1 -1.34 10.51 13.39
N LYS A 2 -1.33 11.30 14.47
CA LYS A 2 -1.08 10.85 15.87
C LYS A 2 -2.27 10.14 16.53
N ALA A 3 -3.50 10.52 16.16
CA ALA A 3 -4.74 9.88 16.59
C ALA A 3 -5.85 10.22 15.58
N TYR A 4 -6.88 9.39 15.52
CA TYR A 4 -8.12 9.65 14.78
C TYR A 4 -9.31 9.43 15.72
N GLU A 5 -10.24 10.39 15.78
CA GLU A 5 -11.40 10.35 16.70
C GLU A 5 -11.04 10.08 18.17
N GLY A 6 -9.87 10.53 18.62
CA GLY A 6 -9.37 10.30 19.98
C GLY A 6 -8.68 8.95 20.21
N PHE A 7 -8.64 8.06 19.22
CA PHE A 7 -7.93 6.79 19.29
C PHE A 7 -6.52 6.91 18.72
N THR A 8 -5.52 6.65 19.56
CA THR A 8 -4.09 6.64 19.17
C THR A 8 -3.70 5.41 18.34
N TYR A 9 -4.43 4.30 18.47
CA TYR A 9 -4.26 3.08 17.68
C TYR A 9 -5.38 2.92 16.64
N SER A 10 -5.69 4.01 15.92
CA SER A 10 -6.65 3.96 14.81
C SER A 10 -6.00 3.46 13.51
N HIS A 11 -6.82 2.99 12.57
CA HIS A 11 -6.39 2.66 11.20
C HIS A 11 -5.63 3.83 10.53
N ALA A 12 -6.05 5.08 10.76
CA ALA A 12 -5.36 6.27 10.25
C ALA A 12 -4.02 6.63 10.95
N SER A 13 -3.61 5.88 11.98
CA SER A 13 -2.42 6.18 12.79
C SER A 13 -1.27 5.17 12.59
N ILE A 14 -1.39 4.26 11.62
CA ILE A 14 -0.42 3.17 11.38
C ILE A 14 1.00 3.72 11.19
N LEU A 15 1.21 4.69 10.27
CA LEU A 15 2.55 5.25 10.04
C LEU A 15 3.15 5.83 11.33
N TYR A 16 2.37 6.58 12.10
CA TYR A 16 2.81 7.17 13.36
C TYR A 16 3.21 6.11 14.39
N ASN A 17 2.46 5.02 14.48
CA ASN A 17 2.72 3.93 15.43
C ASN A 17 3.87 3.01 15.00
N THR A 18 4.17 2.96 13.70
CA THR A 18 5.25 2.16 13.13
C THR A 18 6.62 2.83 13.28
N LEU A 19 6.70 4.16 13.16
CA LEU A 19 7.96 4.91 13.21
C LEU A 19 8.78 4.75 14.52
N PRO A 20 8.17 4.59 15.71
CA PRO A 20 8.93 4.29 16.93
C PRO A 20 9.59 2.90 16.95
N LEU A 21 9.17 1.96 16.09
CA LEU A 21 9.72 0.60 16.05
C LEU A 21 11.10 0.62 15.38
N LYS A 22 12.15 0.33 16.16
CA LYS A 22 13.55 0.36 15.68
C LYS A 22 13.85 -0.71 14.64
N GLN A 23 13.07 -1.79 14.63
CA GLN A 23 13.16 -2.88 13.65
C GLN A 23 12.62 -2.47 12.28
N VAL A 24 11.84 -1.39 12.20
CA VAL A 24 11.33 -0.85 10.95
C VAL A 24 12.27 0.25 10.47
N GLU A 25 13.19 -0.16 9.61
CA GLU A 25 14.22 0.73 9.04
C GLU A 25 13.66 1.66 7.98
N ARG A 26 12.60 1.25 7.27
CA ARG A 26 12.01 2.01 6.17
C ARG A 26 10.52 1.71 6.02
N VAL A 27 9.75 2.74 5.68
CA VAL A 27 8.33 2.61 5.32
C VAL A 27 8.12 3.18 3.93
N VAL A 28 7.51 2.39 3.04
CA VAL A 28 7.11 2.84 1.70
C VAL A 28 5.61 2.65 1.55
N SER A 29 4.87 3.75 1.49
CA SER A 29 3.42 3.75 1.29
C SER A 29 3.10 4.06 -0.16
N VAL A 30 2.37 3.17 -0.83
CA VAL A 30 2.07 3.25 -2.25
C VAL A 30 0.56 3.38 -2.43
N GLY A 31 0.13 4.27 -3.33
CA GLY A 31 -1.29 4.45 -3.62
C GLY A 31 -1.98 5.50 -2.75
N ILE A 32 -1.22 6.32 -2.03
CA ILE A 32 -1.79 7.38 -1.18
C ILE A 32 -2.54 8.38 -2.07
N ARG A 33 -3.83 8.56 -1.78
CA ARG A 33 -4.73 9.48 -2.49
C ARG A 33 -5.03 10.74 -1.69
N ASP A 34 -5.14 10.64 -0.37
CA ASP A 34 -5.34 11.75 0.54
C ASP A 34 -4.22 11.80 1.59
N PHE A 35 -3.73 13.00 1.91
CA PHE A 35 -2.78 13.23 2.99
C PHE A 35 -3.16 14.51 3.73
N CYS A 36 -2.99 14.54 5.05
CA CYS A 36 -3.13 15.77 5.82
C CYS A 36 -1.80 16.50 5.99
N GLU A 37 -1.85 17.79 6.34
CA GLU A 37 -0.66 18.63 6.56
C GLU A 37 0.31 18.00 7.59
N GLN A 38 -0.23 17.43 8.66
CA GLN A 38 0.55 16.75 9.70
C GLN A 38 1.28 15.50 9.17
N GLU A 39 0.71 14.79 8.20
CA GLU A 39 1.37 13.64 7.57
C GLU A 39 2.51 14.10 6.64
N ASN A 40 2.36 15.26 6.02
CA ASN A 40 3.41 15.88 5.23
C ASN A 40 4.57 16.39 6.12
N GLU A 41 4.29 16.99 7.27
CA GLU A 41 5.31 17.38 8.24
C GLU A 41 6.13 16.18 8.72
N VAL A 42 5.48 15.06 9.02
CA VAL A 42 6.14 13.80 9.41
C VAL A 42 7.01 13.26 8.27
N LEU A 43 6.52 13.29 7.03
CA LEU A 43 7.30 12.88 5.86
C LEU A 43 8.59 13.69 5.73
N VAL A 44 8.49 15.02 5.88
CA VAL A 44 9.65 15.92 5.82
C VAL A 44 10.62 15.66 6.96
N ALA A 45 10.12 15.40 8.17
CA ALA A 45 10.95 15.16 9.35
C ALA A 45 11.69 13.81 9.32
N GLU A 46 11.06 12.75 8.81
CA GLU A 46 11.64 11.40 8.76
C GLU A 46 12.61 11.21 7.58
N GLY A 47 12.65 12.15 6.62
CA GLY A 47 13.57 12.14 5.49
C GLY A 47 13.50 10.84 4.69
N ASP A 48 14.64 10.18 4.48
CA ASP A 48 14.71 8.96 3.67
C ASP A 48 14.00 7.76 4.29
N ARG A 49 13.67 7.80 5.58
CA ARG A 49 13.03 6.68 6.30
C ARG A 49 11.60 6.41 5.83
N VAL A 50 10.90 7.44 5.34
CA VAL A 50 9.53 7.32 4.84
C VAL A 50 9.46 7.77 3.40
N ARG A 51 8.91 6.92 2.54
CA ARG A 51 8.60 7.27 1.15
C ARG A 51 7.11 7.12 0.91
N VAL A 52 6.49 8.17 0.38
CA VAL A 52 5.09 8.14 -0.07
C VAL A 52 5.05 8.24 -1.58
N VAL A 53 4.37 7.28 -2.21
CA VAL A 53 4.14 7.22 -3.65
C VAL A 53 2.66 7.47 -3.88
N ARG A 54 2.35 8.69 -4.33
CA ARG A 54 0.96 9.14 -4.53
C ARG A 54 0.39 8.57 -5.82
N SER A 55 -0.88 8.18 -5.80
CA SER A 55 -1.58 7.69 -6.99
C SER A 55 -1.56 8.71 -8.13
N ALA A 56 -1.69 10.01 -7.82
CA ALA A 56 -1.61 11.08 -8.81
C ALA A 56 -0.22 11.19 -9.48
N ASP A 57 0.86 10.94 -8.73
CA ASP A 57 2.22 10.96 -9.30
C ASP A 57 2.45 9.76 -10.22
N VAL A 58 1.98 8.58 -9.81
CA VAL A 58 2.01 7.36 -10.63
C VAL A 58 1.31 7.60 -11.97
N ARG A 59 0.08 8.11 -11.95
CA ARG A 59 -0.70 8.38 -13.17
C ARG A 59 -0.05 9.44 -14.04
N ARG A 60 0.45 10.54 -13.46
CA ARG A 60 1.18 11.58 -14.20
C ARG A 60 2.40 10.99 -14.91
N GLN A 61 3.23 10.22 -14.21
CA GLN A 61 4.41 9.57 -14.77
C GLN A 61 4.06 8.61 -15.91
N GLN A 62 2.95 7.86 -15.80
CA GLN A 62 2.46 7.02 -16.89
C GLN A 62 2.08 7.85 -18.13
N TYR A 63 1.39 8.98 -17.95
CA TYR A 63 1.05 9.88 -19.06
C TYR A 63 2.28 10.56 -19.69
N GLU A 64 3.35 10.71 -18.92
CA GLU A 64 4.65 11.21 -19.38
C GLU A 64 5.55 10.11 -19.98
N GLY A 65 5.06 8.86 -20.05
CA GLY A 65 5.73 7.75 -20.73
C GLY A 65 6.56 6.82 -19.84
N ILE A 66 6.60 7.05 -18.53
CA ILE A 66 7.27 6.14 -17.58
C ILE A 66 6.40 4.90 -17.39
N THR A 67 6.94 3.74 -17.72
CA THR A 67 6.20 2.48 -17.65
C THR A 67 5.90 2.08 -16.20
N TRP A 68 4.82 1.33 -15.98
CA TRP A 68 4.50 0.80 -14.64
C TRP A 68 5.63 -0.07 -14.07
N ARG A 69 6.38 -0.76 -14.93
CA ARG A 69 7.58 -1.52 -14.54
C ARG A 69 8.65 -0.65 -13.91
N GLU A 70 9.01 0.45 -14.56
CA GLU A 70 10.04 1.38 -14.07
C GLU A 70 9.62 2.01 -12.73
N GLN A 71 8.33 2.33 -12.60
CA GLN A 71 7.78 2.84 -11.35
C GLN A 71 7.83 1.79 -10.24
N CYS A 72 7.43 0.55 -10.52
CA CYS A 72 7.56 -0.57 -9.57
C CYS A 72 9.00 -0.75 -9.13
N ASP A 73 9.96 -0.70 -10.07
CA ASP A 73 11.38 -0.81 -9.73
C ASP A 73 11.84 0.32 -8.81
N ALA A 74 11.49 1.57 -9.11
CA ALA A 74 11.83 2.70 -8.26
C ALA A 74 11.19 2.63 -6.86
N ILE A 75 9.99 2.06 -6.74
CA ILE A 75 9.31 1.81 -5.46
C ILE A 75 10.07 0.73 -4.67
N ILE A 76 10.37 -0.40 -5.31
CA ILE A 76 11.02 -1.55 -4.67
C ILE A 76 12.47 -1.21 -4.28
N ASP A 77 13.17 -0.43 -5.09
CA ASP A 77 14.57 -0.03 -4.85
C ASP A 77 14.71 0.92 -3.64
N ALA A 78 13.61 1.49 -3.16
CA ALA A 78 13.59 2.20 -1.88
C ALA A 78 13.50 1.26 -0.66
N LEU A 79 13.11 -0.01 -0.82
CA LEU A 79 12.91 -0.95 0.29
C LEU A 79 14.20 -1.69 0.68
N PRO A 80 14.41 -2.00 1.98
CA PRO A 80 15.48 -2.89 2.44
C PRO A 80 15.25 -4.33 1.94
N GLU A 81 16.25 -5.20 2.12
CA GLU A 81 16.22 -6.58 1.61
C GLU A 81 15.00 -7.39 2.11
N LYS A 82 14.66 -7.26 3.40
CA LYS A 82 13.54 -7.96 4.03
C LYS A 82 12.34 -7.03 4.18
N VAL A 83 11.17 -7.48 3.76
CA VAL A 83 9.96 -6.65 3.72
C VAL A 83 8.75 -7.38 4.29
N HIS A 84 7.93 -6.64 5.04
CA HIS A 84 6.57 -7.04 5.42
C HIS A 84 5.59 -6.26 4.54
N ILE A 85 4.57 -6.93 4.02
CA ILE A 85 3.55 -6.32 3.15
C ILE A 85 2.26 -6.15 3.94
N THR A 86 1.85 -4.92 4.19
CA THR A 86 0.46 -4.64 4.58
C THR A 86 -0.28 -4.12 3.36
N PHE A 87 -1.35 -4.81 2.96
CA PHE A 87 -2.16 -4.40 1.81
C PHE A 87 -3.53 -3.95 2.31
N ASP A 88 -3.82 -2.66 2.16
CA ASP A 88 -5.15 -2.12 2.33
C ASP A 88 -5.93 -2.30 1.02
N ILE A 89 -7.04 -3.03 1.06
CA ILE A 89 -7.84 -3.31 -0.13
C ILE A 89 -8.39 -2.02 -0.75
N ASP A 90 -8.56 -0.96 0.05
CA ASP A 90 -9.05 0.31 -0.41
C ASP A 90 -8.09 0.98 -1.43
N GLY A 91 -6.82 0.58 -1.46
CA GLY A 91 -5.84 1.06 -2.44
C GLY A 91 -6.16 0.66 -3.88
N LEU A 92 -7.08 -0.30 -4.06
CA LEU A 92 -7.63 -0.64 -5.37
C LEU A 92 -8.63 0.42 -5.85
N ASP A 93 -8.91 0.37 -7.15
CA ASP A 93 -10.00 1.15 -7.73
C ASP A 93 -11.35 0.75 -7.10
N PRO A 94 -12.21 1.70 -6.69
CA PRO A 94 -13.50 1.42 -6.06
C PRO A 94 -14.44 0.52 -6.88
N THR A 95 -14.23 0.37 -8.19
CA THR A 95 -14.97 -0.60 -9.00
C THR A 95 -14.67 -2.06 -8.63
N LEU A 96 -13.53 -2.32 -7.97
CA LEU A 96 -13.13 -3.63 -7.48
C LEU A 96 -13.62 -3.88 -6.06
N CYS A 97 -13.61 -2.86 -5.20
CA CYS A 97 -14.07 -2.96 -3.79
C CYS A 97 -14.94 -1.76 -3.40
N PRO A 98 -16.18 -1.67 -3.93
CA PRO A 98 -17.06 -0.52 -3.73
C PRO A 98 -17.62 -0.40 -2.31
N ASN A 99 -17.53 -1.44 -1.48
CA ASN A 99 -18.12 -1.48 -0.15
C ASN A 99 -17.10 -1.21 0.97
N THR A 100 -15.89 -0.77 0.62
CA THR A 100 -14.87 -0.32 1.56
C THR A 100 -15.30 0.93 2.33
N GLY A 101 -14.71 1.16 3.51
CA GLY A 101 -15.14 2.24 4.41
C GLY A 101 -14.93 3.66 3.85
N THR A 102 -13.95 3.83 2.94
CA THR A 102 -13.56 5.14 2.40
C THR A 102 -13.28 5.06 0.89
N PRO A 103 -14.29 4.90 0.02
CA PRO A 103 -14.05 4.82 -1.41
C PRO A 103 -13.57 6.17 -1.96
N VAL A 104 -12.37 6.21 -2.52
CA VAL A 104 -11.78 7.40 -3.14
C VAL A 104 -11.56 7.13 -4.65
N PRO A 105 -12.02 8.03 -5.55
CA PRO A 105 -11.89 7.82 -6.99
C PRO A 105 -10.46 7.53 -7.47
N GLY A 106 -10.35 6.63 -8.46
CA GLY A 106 -9.08 6.09 -8.93
C GLY A 106 -8.51 5.05 -7.98
N GLY A 107 -7.26 4.64 -8.19
CA GLY A 107 -6.64 3.54 -7.45
C GLY A 107 -5.91 2.61 -8.41
N PHE A 108 -5.43 1.49 -7.88
CA PHE A 108 -4.81 0.46 -8.70
C PHE A 108 -5.84 -0.51 -9.23
N GLN A 109 -5.69 -0.91 -10.49
CA GLN A 109 -6.36 -2.11 -10.99
C GLN A 109 -5.73 -3.35 -10.36
N PHE A 110 -6.47 -4.46 -10.33
CA PHE A 110 -6.02 -5.70 -9.71
C PHE A 110 -4.68 -6.19 -10.29
N GLU A 111 -4.52 -6.08 -11.62
CA GLU A 111 -3.32 -6.47 -12.34
C GLU A 111 -2.12 -5.56 -12.02
N GLU A 112 -2.34 -4.27 -11.77
CA GLU A 112 -1.28 -3.34 -11.39
C GLU A 112 -0.73 -3.68 -10.01
N ALA A 113 -1.62 -3.95 -9.05
CA ALA A 113 -1.27 -4.35 -7.70
C ALA A 113 -0.53 -5.70 -7.68
N THR A 114 -1.08 -6.73 -8.33
CA THR A 114 -0.45 -8.06 -8.39
C THR A 114 0.87 -8.06 -9.15
N TYR A 115 1.03 -7.18 -10.16
CA TYR A 115 2.31 -6.96 -10.83
C TYR A 115 3.37 -6.40 -9.87
N LEU A 116 3.05 -5.34 -9.11
CA LEU A 116 3.95 -4.76 -8.11
C LEU A 116 4.36 -5.80 -7.07
N LEU A 117 3.39 -6.55 -6.52
CA LEU A 117 3.64 -7.60 -5.54
C LEU A 117 4.53 -8.73 -6.10
N SER A 118 4.31 -9.14 -7.35
CA SER A 118 5.12 -10.15 -8.01
C SER A 118 6.56 -9.69 -8.25
N ARG A 119 6.73 -8.42 -8.64
CA ARG A 119 8.06 -7.79 -8.81
C ARG A 119 8.78 -7.64 -7.48
N LEU A 120 8.06 -7.28 -6.41
CA LEU A 120 8.60 -7.17 -5.07
C LEU A 120 9.18 -8.51 -4.61
N ALA A 121 8.42 -9.60 -4.70
CA ALA A 121 8.90 -10.95 -4.35
C ALA A 121 10.06 -11.43 -5.24
N ALA A 122 10.23 -10.90 -6.44
CA ALA A 122 11.37 -11.24 -7.29
C ALA A 122 12.67 -10.51 -6.88
N LYS A 123 12.57 -9.45 -6.06
CA LYS A 123 13.67 -8.54 -5.72
C LYS A 123 13.97 -8.47 -4.22
N ARG A 124 13.03 -8.87 -3.36
CA ARG A 124 13.08 -8.73 -1.90
C ARG A 124 12.62 -10.03 -1.23
N ILE A 125 13.09 -10.23 0.00
CA ILE A 125 12.68 -11.34 0.85
C ILE A 125 11.42 -10.91 1.60
N VAL A 126 10.27 -11.43 1.20
CA VAL A 126 9.00 -11.19 1.90
C VAL A 126 8.98 -12.04 3.16
N ILE A 127 8.90 -11.41 4.34
CA ILE A 127 8.94 -12.10 5.64
C ILE A 127 7.55 -12.26 6.28
N GLY A 128 6.55 -11.59 5.73
CA GLY A 128 5.18 -11.62 6.21
C GLY A 128 4.28 -10.73 5.37
N PHE A 129 2.97 -10.96 5.47
CA PHE A 129 1.98 -10.05 4.91
C PHE A 129 0.67 -10.06 5.71
N ASP A 130 -0.13 -9.03 5.52
CA ASP A 130 -1.53 -8.94 5.91
C ASP A 130 -2.37 -8.28 4.80
N LEU A 131 -3.67 -8.59 4.79
CA LEU A 131 -4.69 -7.98 3.95
C LEU A 131 -5.77 -7.41 4.87
N VAL A 132 -6.02 -6.11 4.77
CA VAL A 132 -6.91 -5.38 5.69
C VAL A 132 -8.05 -4.68 4.95
N GLU A 133 -9.03 -4.19 5.72
CA GLU A 133 -10.18 -3.38 5.27
C GLU A 133 -11.10 -4.03 4.23
N VAL A 134 -11.01 -5.35 4.06
CA VAL A 134 -11.99 -6.11 3.26
C VAL A 134 -13.33 -6.13 3.99
N SER A 135 -14.29 -5.37 3.48
CA SER A 135 -15.65 -5.28 4.01
C SER A 135 -16.60 -6.17 3.20
N PRO A 136 -17.40 -7.04 3.84
CA PRO A 136 -18.46 -7.75 3.15
C PRO A 136 -19.56 -6.75 2.76
N GLY A 137 -19.72 -6.55 1.45
CA GLY A 137 -20.80 -5.73 0.89
C GLY A 137 -22.16 -6.41 0.96
N LYS A 138 -23.12 -5.86 0.19
CA LYS A 138 -24.40 -6.55 -0.07
C LYS A 138 -24.23 -7.77 -0.98
N ASP A 139 -23.18 -7.77 -1.79
CA ASP A 139 -22.75 -8.89 -2.62
C ASP A 139 -21.36 -9.39 -2.19
N GLU A 140 -20.96 -10.53 -2.75
CA GLU A 140 -19.70 -11.20 -2.45
C GLU A 140 -18.53 -10.67 -3.28
N TRP A 141 -18.67 -9.50 -3.93
CA TRP A 141 -17.67 -9.03 -4.89
C TRP A 141 -16.37 -8.61 -4.21
N ASP A 142 -16.43 -7.73 -3.21
CA ASP A 142 -15.27 -7.31 -2.41
C ASP A 142 -14.57 -8.52 -1.78
N ALA A 143 -15.36 -9.50 -1.29
CA ALA A 143 -14.84 -10.75 -0.74
C ALA A 143 -14.12 -11.60 -1.80
N ASN A 144 -14.63 -11.66 -3.04
CA ASN A 144 -13.98 -12.37 -4.14
C ASN A 144 -12.64 -11.72 -4.51
N VAL A 145 -12.62 -10.40 -4.66
CA VAL A 145 -11.41 -9.63 -4.99
C VAL A 145 -10.38 -9.79 -3.86
N GLY A 146 -10.80 -9.60 -2.61
CA GLY A 146 -9.96 -9.80 -1.44
C GLY A 146 -9.40 -11.22 -1.34
N ALA A 147 -10.22 -12.25 -1.56
CA ALA A 147 -9.77 -13.65 -1.54
C ALA A 147 -8.74 -13.96 -2.63
N ARG A 148 -8.92 -13.41 -3.84
CA ARG A 148 -7.95 -13.57 -4.94
C ARG A 148 -6.64 -12.85 -4.67
N LEU A 149 -6.71 -11.65 -4.08
CA LEU A 149 -5.52 -10.90 -3.70
C LEU A 149 -4.76 -11.61 -2.56
N LEU A 150 -5.49 -12.11 -1.56
CA LEU A 150 -4.94 -12.92 -0.47
C LEU A 150 -4.23 -14.17 -1.01
N PHE A 151 -4.86 -14.88 -1.94
CA PHE A 151 -4.25 -16.04 -2.59
C PHE A 151 -2.96 -15.66 -3.33
N HIS A 152 -2.94 -14.51 -4.02
CA HIS A 152 -1.73 -14.00 -4.66
C HIS A 152 -0.63 -13.67 -3.64
N LEU A 153 -0.96 -13.03 -2.52
CA LEU A 153 -0.02 -12.75 -1.42
C LEU A 153 0.58 -14.03 -0.81
N CYS A 154 -0.22 -15.08 -0.64
CA CYS A 154 0.29 -16.40 -0.25
C CYS A 154 1.35 -16.91 -1.25
N GLY A 155 1.13 -16.75 -2.55
CA GLY A 155 2.09 -17.11 -3.59
C GLY A 155 3.36 -16.25 -3.57
N VAL A 156 3.21 -14.96 -3.29
CA VAL A 156 4.32 -13.99 -3.10
C VAL A 156 5.21 -14.40 -1.93
N LEU A 157 4.63 -14.82 -0.80
CA LEU A 157 5.39 -15.31 0.36
C LEU A 157 6.02 -16.69 0.13
N ALA A 158 5.35 -17.56 -0.63
CA ALA A 158 5.83 -18.92 -0.89
C ALA A 158 7.03 -18.96 -1.86
N LYS A 159 7.24 -17.91 -2.67
CA LYS A 159 8.43 -17.75 -3.52
C LYS A 159 9.66 -17.57 -2.63
N ARG A 160 10.52 -18.59 -2.61
CA ARG A 160 11.85 -18.58 -1.99
C ARG A 160 12.91 -18.63 -3.09
#